data_AF-A0A3L7ZCL7-F1
#
_entry.id   AF-A0A3L7ZCL7-F1
#
_cell.length_a   1.000
_cell.length_b   1.000
_cell.length_c   1.000
_cell.angle_alpha   90.00
_cell.angle_beta   90.00
_cell.angle_gamma   90.00
#
_symmetry.space_group_name_H-M   'P 1'
#
loop_
_entity.id
_entity.type
_entity.pdbx_description
1 polymer ?
#
loop_
_entity_poly.entity_id
_entity_poly.type
_entity_poly.pdbx_seq_one_letter_code
_entity_poly.pdbx_strand_id
1 'polypeptide(L)'
;MIHLLINTLAEKMNDFLSSYYERAEIIVEAGSIEATPAEDQSDKIILSIVNIERETAMGISSPYRKAQGNTFQRTSPPWHLNIYIMVAAIFTPKRYLESIQILSDTISFLQQNPSLNIPGQDIVTLEPITTSMQELSNIWSILGGHYYPSVLCKARMISFDGKEIKDIKQRISSQEIN
;
A
#
# COMPACT_ATOMS: atom_id res chain seq x y z
N MET A 1 5.24 -8.82 -2.36
CA MET A 1 4.07 -8.34 -1.58
C MET A 1 3.91 -6.85 -1.74
N ILE A 2 4.72 -6.00 -1.10
CA ILE A 2 4.60 -4.53 -1.25
C ILE A 2 4.85 -4.06 -2.69
N HIS A 3 5.84 -4.63 -3.39
CA HIS A 3 6.06 -4.33 -4.81
C HIS A 3 4.88 -4.73 -5.71
N LEU A 4 4.16 -5.81 -5.36
CA LEU A 4 2.97 -6.23 -6.12
C LEU A 4 1.83 -5.24 -5.90
N LEU A 5 1.63 -4.81 -4.65
CA LEU A 5 0.63 -3.79 -4.31
C LEU A 5 0.79 -2.53 -5.17
N ILE A 6 1.99 -1.94 -5.15
CA ILE A 6 2.20 -0.64 -5.80
C ILE A 6 2.16 -0.76 -7.33
N ASN A 7 2.70 -1.85 -7.89
CA ASN A 7 2.66 -2.08 -9.33
C ASN A 7 1.24 -2.38 -9.82
N THR A 8 0.49 -3.24 -9.13
CA THR A 8 -0.91 -3.52 -9.48
C THR A 8 -1.79 -2.27 -9.35
N LEU A 9 -1.53 -1.41 -8.36
CA LEU A 9 -2.22 -0.13 -8.24
C LEU A 9 -1.89 0.77 -9.44
N ALA A 10 -0.61 0.94 -9.79
CA ALA A 10 -0.19 1.74 -10.94
C ALA A 10 -0.79 1.21 -12.26
N GLU A 11 -0.76 -0.10 -12.48
CA GLU A 11 -1.34 -0.76 -13.66
C GLU A 11 -2.84 -0.45 -13.78
N LYS A 12 -3.62 -0.68 -12.72
CA LYS A 12 -5.07 -0.41 -12.75
C LYS A 12 -5.42 1.06 -12.94
N MET A 13 -4.60 1.96 -12.37
CA MET A 13 -4.80 3.39 -12.56
C MET A 13 -4.49 3.81 -14.01
N ASN A 14 -3.45 3.24 -14.63
CA ASN A 14 -3.19 3.43 -16.05
C ASN A 14 -4.33 2.89 -16.91
N ASP A 15 -4.82 1.68 -16.63
CA ASP A 15 -5.96 1.09 -17.36
C ASP A 15 -7.17 2.02 -17.30
N PHE A 16 -7.49 2.55 -16.11
CA PHE A 16 -8.58 3.50 -15.93
C PHE A 16 -8.33 4.81 -16.71
N LEU A 17 -7.18 5.44 -16.54
CA LEU A 17 -6.87 6.73 -17.15
C LEU A 17 -6.72 6.65 -18.68
N SER A 18 -6.31 5.50 -19.22
CA SER A 18 -6.21 5.27 -20.66
C SER A 18 -7.55 5.38 -21.39
N SER A 19 -8.67 5.22 -20.68
CA SER A 19 -10.01 5.45 -21.24
C SER A 19 -10.38 6.94 -21.39
N TYR A 20 -9.66 7.83 -20.70
CA TYR A 20 -9.89 9.28 -20.71
C TYR A 20 -8.83 10.04 -21.50
N TYR A 21 -7.62 9.48 -21.60
CA TYR A 21 -6.45 10.15 -22.17
C TYR A 21 -5.74 9.26 -23.20
N GLU A 22 -5.69 9.72 -24.45
CA GLU A 22 -4.86 9.09 -25.48
C GLU A 22 -3.40 9.58 -25.37
N ARG A 23 -2.58 8.87 -24.57
CA ARG A 23 -1.12 9.13 -24.49
C ARG A 23 -0.35 7.86 -24.85
N ALA A 24 0.74 8.03 -25.59
CA ALA A 24 1.67 6.93 -25.91
C ALA A 24 2.52 6.50 -24.71
N GLU A 25 2.61 7.36 -23.69
CA GLU A 25 3.42 7.18 -22.50
C GLU A 25 2.56 6.83 -21.28
N ILE A 26 3.17 6.11 -20.34
CA ILE A 26 2.58 5.75 -19.05
C ILE A 26 2.20 7.02 -18.27
N ILE A 27 0.98 7.06 -17.74
CA ILE A 27 0.45 8.21 -16.98
C ILE A 27 0.78 8.08 -15.48
N VAL A 28 0.76 6.85 -14.96
CA VAL A 28 0.98 6.54 -13.54
C VAL A 28 2.17 5.62 -13.37
N GLU A 29 3.13 6.00 -12.52
CA GLU A 29 4.35 5.23 -12.30
C GLU A 29 4.57 4.99 -10.80
N ALA A 30 5.01 3.77 -10.46
CA ALA A 30 5.49 3.47 -9.11
C ALA A 30 6.97 3.86 -9.02
N GLY A 31 7.30 4.79 -8.13
CA GLY A 31 8.64 5.36 -8.08
C GLY A 31 8.90 6.22 -6.85
N SER A 32 10.16 6.61 -6.68
CA SER A 32 10.54 7.62 -5.69
C SER A 32 10.21 9.01 -6.24
N ILE A 33 9.83 9.93 -5.35
CA ILE A 33 9.74 11.34 -5.71
C ILE A 33 11.11 11.97 -5.46
N GLU A 34 11.75 12.45 -6.52
CA GLU A 34 13.04 13.14 -6.44
C GLU A 34 12.84 14.65 -6.25
N ALA A 35 13.81 15.31 -5.59
CA ALA A 35 13.78 16.76 -5.40
C ALA A 35 13.78 17.50 -6.74
N THR A 36 14.46 16.97 -7.75
CA THR A 36 14.47 17.50 -9.10
C THR A 36 14.20 16.34 -10.04
N PRO A 37 12.94 16.15 -10.47
CA PRO A 37 12.60 15.03 -11.33
C PRO A 37 13.36 15.17 -12.65
N ALA A 38 13.96 14.06 -13.08
CA ALA A 38 14.51 13.95 -14.42
C ALA A 38 13.40 14.13 -15.48
N GLU A 39 13.74 14.52 -16.71
CA GLU A 39 12.75 14.78 -17.77
C GLU A 39 11.81 13.58 -18.00
N ASP A 40 12.30 12.36 -17.85
CA ASP A 40 11.55 11.11 -17.98
C ASP A 40 10.59 10.83 -16.81
N GLN A 41 10.81 11.44 -15.64
CA GLN A 41 9.90 11.39 -14.49
C GLN A 41 8.90 12.55 -14.49
N SER A 42 9.02 13.51 -15.42
CA SER A 42 8.12 14.65 -15.52
C SER A 42 6.81 14.31 -16.25
N ASP A 43 5.75 15.04 -15.90
CA ASP A 43 4.40 14.96 -16.49
C ASP A 43 3.65 13.64 -16.26
N LYS A 44 3.83 13.08 -15.06
CA LYS A 44 3.24 11.81 -14.59
C LYS A 44 2.64 11.92 -13.19
N ILE A 45 1.74 11.00 -12.86
CA ILE A 45 1.36 10.69 -11.48
C ILE A 45 2.39 9.70 -10.93
N ILE A 46 3.03 10.04 -9.81
CA ILE A 46 3.96 9.14 -9.11
C ILE A 46 3.28 8.57 -7.87
N LEU A 47 3.30 7.24 -7.76
CA LEU A 47 2.94 6.50 -6.56
C LEU A 47 4.22 6.22 -5.77
N SER A 48 4.38 6.86 -4.61
CA SER A 48 5.55 6.70 -3.75
C SER A 48 5.16 6.25 -2.35
N ILE A 49 5.83 5.24 -1.80
CA ILE A 49 5.62 4.85 -0.41
C ILE A 49 6.34 5.86 0.49
N VAL A 50 5.59 6.52 1.37
CA VAL A 50 6.14 7.54 2.29
C VAL A 50 6.21 7.07 3.73
N ASN A 51 5.44 6.03 4.09
CA ASN A 51 5.51 5.43 5.42
C ASN A 51 4.99 3.98 5.41
N ILE A 52 5.48 3.18 6.36
CA ILE A 52 5.01 1.82 6.63
C ILE A 52 4.87 1.71 8.14
N GLU A 53 3.65 1.42 8.60
CA GLU A 53 3.38 1.21 10.01
C GLU A 53 2.74 -0.16 10.23
N ARG A 54 2.82 -0.65 11.48
CA ARG A 54 2.10 -1.82 11.89
C ARG A 54 0.65 -1.47 12.26
N GLU A 55 -0.30 -2.26 11.80
CA GLU A 55 -1.67 -2.26 12.28
C GLU A 55 -1.72 -2.91 13.67
N THR A 56 -2.18 -2.14 14.67
CA THR A 56 -2.16 -2.56 16.07
C THR A 56 -3.51 -3.08 16.55
N ALA A 57 -4.60 -2.80 15.84
CA ALA A 57 -5.96 -3.22 16.22
C ALA A 57 -6.12 -4.76 16.29
N MET A 58 -5.33 -5.52 15.51
CA MET A 58 -5.40 -6.98 15.45
C MET A 58 -4.55 -7.69 16.53
N GLY A 59 -3.83 -6.94 17.38
CA GLY A 59 -3.01 -7.50 18.46
C GLY A 59 -1.77 -8.29 17.98
N ILE A 60 -1.07 -8.91 18.93
CA ILE A 60 0.04 -9.85 18.68
C ILE A 60 -0.25 -11.11 19.49
N SER A 61 -1.02 -12.03 18.93
CA SER A 61 -1.19 -13.34 19.55
C SER A 61 -0.68 -14.43 18.62
N SER A 62 0.04 -15.38 19.22
CA SER A 62 0.52 -16.59 18.56
C SER A 62 -0.04 -17.78 19.34
N PRO A 63 -1.34 -18.07 19.18
CA PRO A 63 -1.95 -19.23 19.80
C PRO A 63 -1.43 -20.51 19.16
N TYR A 64 -1.42 -21.60 19.93
CA TYR A 64 -1.19 -22.92 19.36
C TYR A 64 -2.35 -23.25 18.40
N ARG A 65 -2.01 -23.55 17.14
CA ARG A 65 -2.96 -24.02 16.13
C ARG A 65 -2.82 -25.53 15.98
N LYS A 66 -3.93 -26.24 15.82
CA LYS A 66 -3.90 -27.70 15.61
C LYS A 66 -3.14 -27.98 14.31
N ALA A 67 -2.10 -28.81 14.40
CA ALA A 67 -1.36 -29.33 13.26
C ALA A 67 -1.94 -30.72 12.89
N GLN A 68 -1.19 -31.55 12.18
CA GLN A 68 -1.66 -32.90 11.84
C GLN A 68 -1.78 -33.80 13.08
N GLY A 69 -2.85 -34.61 13.12
CA GLY A 69 -3.09 -35.55 14.21
C GLY A 69 -3.42 -34.86 15.55
N ASN A 70 -2.77 -35.30 16.62
CA ASN A 70 -2.95 -34.79 17.99
C ASN A 70 -1.88 -33.77 18.40
N THR A 71 -1.22 -33.15 17.41
CA THR A 71 -0.16 -32.16 17.60
C THR A 71 -0.70 -30.74 17.41
N PHE A 72 -0.08 -29.80 18.10
CA PHE A 72 -0.39 -28.38 18.09
C PHE A 72 0.90 -27.62 17.84
N GLN A 73 0.90 -26.75 16.83
CA GLN A 73 2.07 -25.97 16.47
C GLN A 73 1.86 -24.50 16.78
N ARG A 74 2.94 -23.82 17.12
CA ARG A 74 2.97 -22.36 17.32
C ARG A 74 3.89 -21.74 16.29
N THR A 75 3.38 -20.80 15.48
CA THR A 75 4.19 -20.03 14.52
C THR A 75 4.37 -18.60 14.99
N SER A 76 5.27 -17.83 14.39
CA SER A 76 5.35 -16.40 14.67
C SER A 76 4.00 -15.71 14.38
N PRO A 77 3.56 -14.77 15.25
CA PRO A 77 2.32 -14.03 15.01
C PRO A 77 2.45 -13.21 13.73
N PRO A 78 1.38 -13.09 12.92
CA PRO A 78 1.42 -12.35 11.68
C PRO A 78 1.63 -10.85 11.95
N TRP A 79 2.32 -10.17 11.05
CA TRP A 79 2.39 -8.71 11.03
C TRP A 79 1.44 -8.17 9.98
N HIS A 80 0.44 -7.43 10.43
CA HIS A 80 -0.43 -6.66 9.57
C HIS A 80 0.14 -5.26 9.45
N LEU A 81 0.37 -4.79 8.22
CA LEU A 81 0.96 -3.49 7.93
C LEU A 81 -0.05 -2.59 7.22
N ASN A 82 0.06 -1.30 7.52
CA ASN A 82 -0.56 -0.22 6.77
C ASN A 82 0.54 0.48 5.95
N ILE A 83 0.33 0.59 4.65
CA ILE A 83 1.28 1.20 3.71
C ILE A 83 0.73 2.56 3.30
N TYR A 84 1.50 3.62 3.50
CA TYR A 84 1.12 4.99 3.17
C TYR A 84 1.75 5.34 1.82
N ILE A 85 0.90 5.59 0.84
CA ILE A 85 1.24 5.83 -0.55
C ILE A 85 0.88 7.28 -0.87
N MET A 86 1.89 8.08 -1.16
CA MET A 86 1.72 9.40 -1.76
C MET A 86 1.37 9.22 -3.23
N VAL A 87 0.29 9.84 -3.65
CA VAL A 87 -0.13 9.94 -5.05
C VAL A 87 0.05 11.39 -5.46
N ALA A 88 1.14 11.68 -6.17
CA ALA A 88 1.56 13.05 -6.49
C ALA A 88 1.58 13.31 -7.99
N ALA A 89 1.08 14.48 -8.40
CA ALA A 89 1.13 14.93 -9.78
C ALA A 89 2.43 15.69 -10.03
N ILE A 90 3.45 14.97 -10.51
CA ILE A 90 4.78 15.50 -10.81
C ILE A 90 4.80 16.01 -12.25
N PHE A 91 4.30 17.24 -12.45
CA PHE A 91 4.20 17.86 -13.77
C PHE A 91 5.04 19.13 -13.84
N THR A 92 5.45 19.46 -15.06
CA THR A 92 6.07 20.76 -15.33
C THR A 92 5.10 21.91 -15.04
N PRO A 93 5.57 23.09 -14.61
CA PRO A 93 4.68 24.22 -14.30
C PRO A 93 3.78 24.64 -15.47
N LYS A 94 4.21 24.42 -16.71
CA LYS A 94 3.44 24.71 -17.93
C LYS A 94 2.17 23.86 -18.05
N ARG A 95 2.14 22.69 -17.42
CA ARG A 95 1.04 21.71 -17.49
C ARG A 95 0.28 21.58 -16.17
N TYR A 96 0.36 22.59 -15.31
CA TYR A 96 -0.28 22.56 -13.99
C TYR A 96 -1.79 22.28 -14.05
N LEU A 97 -2.54 22.91 -14.96
CA LEU A 97 -4.00 22.65 -15.02
C LEU A 97 -4.29 21.20 -15.44
N GLU A 98 -3.50 20.65 -16.36
CA GLU A 98 -3.60 19.26 -16.78
C GLU A 98 -3.22 18.32 -15.61
N SER A 99 -2.21 18.66 -14.82
CA SER A 99 -1.81 17.87 -13.65
C SER A 99 -2.93 17.79 -12.62
N ILE A 100 -3.66 18.88 -12.39
CA ILE A 100 -4.83 18.90 -11.50
C ILE A 100 -5.98 18.06 -12.06
N GLN A 101 -6.22 18.11 -13.38
CA GLN A 101 -7.26 17.31 -14.02
C GLN A 101 -6.96 15.81 -13.89
N ILE A 102 -5.75 15.37 -14.23
CA ILE A 102 -5.33 13.98 -14.11
C ILE A 102 -5.33 13.53 -12.64
N LEU A 103 -4.92 14.39 -11.70
CA LEU A 103 -5.01 14.09 -10.26
C LEU A 103 -6.47 13.93 -9.80
N SER A 104 -7.40 14.72 -10.32
CA SER A 104 -8.84 14.58 -10.02
C SER A 104 -9.39 13.23 -10.49
N ASP A 105 -9.03 12.78 -11.68
CA ASP A 105 -9.45 11.48 -12.20
C ASP A 105 -8.80 10.32 -11.45
N THR A 106 -7.53 10.49 -11.07
CA THR A 106 -6.78 9.59 -10.20
C THR A 106 -7.48 9.44 -8.83
N ILE A 107 -7.92 10.53 -8.22
CA ILE A 107 -8.71 10.49 -6.97
C ILE A 107 -10.06 9.79 -7.19
N SER A 108 -10.71 10.05 -8.32
CA SER A 108 -11.97 9.40 -8.69
C SER A 108 -11.81 7.89 -8.85
N PHE A 109 -10.69 7.42 -9.40
CA PHE A 109 -10.35 6.00 -9.43
C PHE A 109 -10.24 5.41 -8.03
N LEU A 110 -9.48 6.05 -7.13
CA LEU A 110 -9.28 5.57 -5.76
C LEU A 110 -10.63 5.46 -5.01
N GLN A 111 -11.52 6.44 -5.22
CA GLN A 111 -12.85 6.44 -4.63
C GLN A 111 -13.74 5.30 -5.16
N GLN A 112 -13.67 4.99 -6.45
CA GLN A 112 -14.45 3.92 -7.08
C GLN A 112 -13.90 2.52 -6.78
N ASN A 113 -12.61 2.42 -6.46
CA ASN A 113 -11.89 1.16 -6.25
C ASN A 113 -11.27 1.08 -4.84
N PRO A 114 -12.08 1.16 -3.76
CA PRO A 114 -11.57 1.12 -2.39
C PRO A 114 -11.03 -0.26 -1.98
N SER A 115 -11.26 -1.29 -2.80
CA SER A 115 -10.79 -2.65 -2.56
C SER A 115 -10.00 -3.14 -3.77
N LEU A 116 -8.76 -3.55 -3.53
CA LEU A 116 -7.82 -3.96 -4.55
C LEU A 116 -7.46 -5.44 -4.37
N ASN A 117 -7.72 -6.23 -5.41
CA ASN A 117 -7.30 -7.63 -5.45
C ASN A 117 -5.85 -7.70 -5.94
N ILE A 118 -4.94 -8.13 -5.06
CA ILE A 118 -3.52 -8.29 -5.35
C ILE A 118 -3.24 -9.77 -5.61
N PRO A 119 -2.64 -10.14 -6.76
CA PRO A 119 -2.31 -11.53 -7.06
C PRO A 119 -1.49 -12.19 -5.95
N GLY A 120 -1.97 -13.32 -5.43
CA GLY A 120 -1.29 -14.07 -4.37
C GLY A 120 -1.44 -13.48 -2.96
N GLN A 121 -2.37 -12.55 -2.75
CA GLN A 121 -2.67 -11.95 -1.46
C GLN A 121 -4.18 -11.77 -1.26
N ASP A 122 -4.60 -11.55 -0.02
CA ASP A 122 -5.96 -11.11 0.31
C ASP A 122 -6.26 -9.71 -0.22
N ILE A 123 -7.55 -9.37 -0.25
CA ILE A 123 -8.05 -8.07 -0.68
C ILE A 123 -7.45 -6.96 0.19
N VAL A 124 -6.82 -5.99 -0.47
CA VAL A 124 -6.26 -4.79 0.17
C VAL A 124 -7.31 -3.69 0.14
N THR A 125 -7.54 -3.02 1.27
CA THR A 125 -8.41 -1.83 1.32
C THR A 125 -7.59 -0.56 1.16
N LEU A 126 -8.03 0.34 0.29
CA LEU A 126 -7.47 1.66 0.06
C LEU A 126 -8.35 2.72 0.71
N GLU A 127 -7.76 3.61 1.49
CA GLU A 127 -8.46 4.72 2.16
C GLU A 127 -7.67 6.04 2.03
N PRO A 128 -8.32 7.17 1.70
CA PRO A 128 -7.65 8.46 1.73
C PRO A 128 -7.36 8.89 3.17
N ILE A 129 -6.24 9.56 3.38
CA ILE A 129 -5.83 10.07 4.70
C ILE A 129 -5.89 11.59 4.72
N THR A 130 -6.61 12.13 5.69
CA THR A 130 -6.56 13.56 6.02
C THR A 130 -5.23 13.88 6.66
N THR A 131 -4.45 14.76 6.02
CA THR A 131 -3.14 15.18 6.49
C THR A 131 -3.21 16.66 6.87
N SER A 132 -2.66 17.05 8.03
CA SER A 132 -2.52 18.45 8.40
C SER A 132 -1.48 19.16 7.54
N MET A 133 -1.53 20.49 7.46
CA MET A 133 -0.52 21.26 6.72
C MET A 133 0.91 21.05 7.28
N GLN A 134 1.03 20.79 8.58
CA GLN A 134 2.33 20.51 9.20
C GLN A 134 2.87 19.14 8.79
N GLU A 135 2.04 18.10 8.83
CA GLU A 135 2.43 16.76 8.38
C GLU A 135 2.76 16.75 6.89
N LEU A 136 1.96 17.45 6.08
CA LEU A 136 2.20 17.61 4.65
C LEU A 136 3.55 18.29 4.40
N SER A 137 3.84 19.39 5.09
CA SER A 137 5.13 20.09 5.02
C SER A 137 6.29 19.19 5.42
N ASN A 138 6.15 18.39 6.48
CA ASN A 138 7.18 17.46 6.94
C ASN A 138 7.45 16.36 5.89
N ILE A 139 6.40 15.76 5.32
CA ILE A 139 6.53 14.73 4.28
C ILE A 139 7.27 15.31 3.08
N TRP A 140 6.86 16.47 2.58
CA TRP A 140 7.50 17.09 1.43
C TRP A 140 8.94 17.55 1.71
N SER A 141 9.25 17.96 2.95
CA SER A 141 10.63 18.25 3.37
C SER A 141 11.52 17.01 3.28
N ILE A 142 11.01 15.83 3.65
CA ILE A 142 11.74 14.55 3.53
C ILE A 142 11.94 14.18 2.05
N LEU A 143 10.97 14.48 1.19
CA LEU A 143 11.01 14.22 -0.25
C LEU A 143 11.84 15.26 -1.05
N GLY A 144 12.65 16.09 -0.38
CA GLY A 144 13.54 17.05 -1.04
C GLY A 144 13.01 18.48 -1.13
N GLY A 145 11.85 18.77 -0.52
CA GLY A 145 11.37 20.13 -0.26
C GLY A 145 10.59 20.79 -1.41
N HIS A 146 10.37 20.10 -2.53
CA HIS A 146 9.53 20.59 -3.63
C HIS A 146 8.13 20.00 -3.52
N TYR A 147 7.15 20.87 -3.28
CA TYR A 147 5.75 20.47 -3.16
C TYR A 147 5.12 20.25 -4.54
N TYR A 148 4.39 19.15 -4.68
CA TYR A 148 3.50 18.89 -5.81
C TYR A 148 2.07 18.63 -5.32
N PRO A 149 1.03 18.95 -6.12
CA PRO A 149 -0.34 18.55 -5.80
C PRO A 149 -0.44 17.04 -5.57
N SER A 150 -1.02 16.64 -4.43
CA SER A 150 -1.00 15.24 -4.02
C SER A 150 -2.12 14.85 -3.06
N VAL A 151 -2.44 13.55 -3.02
CA VAL A 151 -3.27 12.93 -1.98
C VAL A 151 -2.49 11.79 -1.31
N LEU A 152 -2.71 11.61 -0.01
CA LEU A 152 -2.15 10.48 0.74
C LEU A 152 -3.19 9.37 0.85
N CYS A 153 -2.81 8.16 0.44
CA CYS A 153 -3.65 6.97 0.51
C CYS A 153 -3.01 5.92 1.42
N LYS A 154 -3.81 5.23 2.22
CA LYS A 154 -3.40 4.11 3.06
C LYS A 154 -3.95 2.81 2.50
N ALA A 155 -3.04 1.86 2.28
CA ALA A 155 -3.36 0.49 1.93
C ALA A 155 -3.26 -0.39 3.18
N ARG A 156 -4.36 -1.08 3.52
CA ARG A 156 -4.50 -1.91 4.73
C ARG A 156 -4.45 -3.41 4.40
N MET A 157 -4.36 -4.22 5.46
CA MET A 157 -4.44 -5.69 5.39
C MET A 157 -3.28 -6.34 4.63
N ILE A 158 -2.11 -5.68 4.60
CA ILE A 158 -0.88 -6.31 4.09
C ILE A 158 -0.30 -7.20 5.19
N SER A 159 -0.46 -8.51 5.06
CA SER A 159 -0.10 -9.47 6.10
C SER A 159 1.20 -10.21 5.76
N PHE A 160 2.12 -10.26 6.72
CA PHE A 160 3.33 -11.07 6.66
C PHE A 160 3.25 -12.19 7.70
N ASP A 161 3.06 -13.41 7.21
CA ASP A 161 2.91 -14.60 8.04
C ASP A 161 4.24 -15.35 8.13
N GLY A 162 4.76 -15.50 9.36
CA GLY A 162 5.93 -16.33 9.60
C GLY A 162 5.57 -17.81 9.44
N LYS A 163 6.12 -18.47 8.41
CA LYS A 163 5.95 -19.92 8.18
C LYS A 163 6.75 -20.80 9.15
N GLU A 164 7.64 -20.21 9.94
CA GLU A 164 8.51 -20.92 10.86
C GLU A 164 7.73 -21.46 12.08
N ILE A 165 7.84 -22.77 12.30
CA ILE A 165 7.27 -23.45 13.46
C ILE A 165 8.22 -23.25 14.64
N LYS A 166 7.74 -22.57 15.68
CA LYS A 166 8.51 -22.28 16.91
C LYS A 166 8.34 -23.32 18.00
N ASP A 167 7.20 -24.00 18.04
CA ASP A 167 6.93 -25.03 19.05
C ASP A 167 5.91 -26.05 18.52
N ILE A 168 6.02 -27.31 18.97
CA ILE A 168 5.10 -28.41 18.67
C ILE A 168 4.77 -29.12 19.99
N LYS A 169 3.48 -29.17 20.35
CA LYS A 169 2.96 -29.86 21.54
C LYS A 169 2.02 -31.00 21.16
N GLN A 170 2.07 -32.11 21.89
CA GLN A 170 1.08 -33.20 21.77
C GLN A 170 0.01 -33.07 22.85
N ARG A 171 -1.25 -33.32 22.49
CA ARG A 171 -2.33 -33.40 23.47
C ARG A 171 -2.22 -34.70 24.27
N ILE A 172 -2.07 -34.58 25.57
CA ILE A 172 -2.17 -35.72 26.50
C ILE A 172 -3.66 -35.99 26.72
N SER A 173 -4.09 -37.22 26.44
CA SER A 173 -5.41 -37.72 26.85
C SER A 173 -5.33 -38.05 28.34
N SER A 174 -6.02 -37.32 29.20
CA SER A 174 -6.23 -37.76 30.58
C SER A 174 -6.96 -39.09 30.53
N GLN A 175 -6.34 -40.18 31.00
CA GLN A 175 -7.05 -41.41 31.27
C GLN A 175 -8.08 -41.13 32.37
N GLU A 176 -9.32 -41.57 32.15
CA GLU A 176 -10.35 -41.61 33.19
C GLU A 176 -9.79 -42.38 34.38
N ILE A 177 -9.73 -41.72 35.54
CA ILE A 177 -9.44 -42.38 36.80
C ILE A 177 -10.72 -43.17 37.12
N ASN A 178 -10.65 -44.48 36.89
CA ASN A 178 -11.66 -45.45 37.33
C ASN A 178 -11.89 -45.37 38.84
#